data_AF-A0A919VY76-F1
#
_entry.id   AF-A0A919VY76-F1
#
_cell.length_a   1.000
_cell.length_b   1.000
_cell.length_c   1.000
_cell.angle_alpha   90.00
_cell.angle_beta   90.00
_cell.angle_gamma   90.00
#
_symmetry.space_group_name_H-M   'P 1'
#
loop_
_entity.id
_entity.type
_entity.pdbx_description
1 polymer ?
#
loop_
_entity_poly.entity_id
_entity_poly.type
_entity_poly.pdbx_seq_one_letter_code
_entity_poly.pdbx_strand_id
1 'polypeptide(L)'
;MKKPLVVAVVVIGLGAAASLNSIGVAAADQQPVPAVVASTAVASVTVQAPPAIKDSDPSLTYGQDGRIVTVTRKSTPVATVTLASATWSAHSATAVLTVTATRPIIVDPAMFTLYDAEGWENQAQQSKPVRFGGGTASLTLTFTGTPARPEALGWVPQPDGDAVAVWERG
;
A
#
# COMPACT_ATOMS: atom_id res chain seq x y z
N MET A 1 32.47 17.37 -21.63
CA MET A 1 32.94 16.67 -20.41
C MET A 1 32.04 15.46 -20.16
N LYS A 2 32.64 14.41 -19.61
CA LYS A 2 32.25 12.99 -19.61
C LYS A 2 30.88 12.70 -18.97
N LYS A 3 30.10 11.79 -19.57
CA LYS A 3 29.20 10.88 -18.82
C LYS A 3 29.99 9.61 -18.49
N PRO A 4 29.78 9.03 -17.29
CA PRO A 4 28.98 7.80 -17.17
C PRO A 4 28.07 7.81 -15.92
N LEU A 5 26.83 7.33 -15.96
CA LEU A 5 26.34 5.95 -15.74
C LEU A 5 26.78 5.30 -14.41
N VAL A 6 25.85 5.15 -13.46
CA VAL A 6 25.91 4.21 -12.30
C VAL A 6 24.46 3.79 -12.01
N VAL A 7 23.97 2.64 -12.49
CA VAL A 7 24.08 1.25 -11.98
C VAL A 7 23.11 0.98 -10.81
N ALA A 8 22.09 0.18 -11.12
CA ALA A 8 21.15 -0.42 -10.18
C ALA A 8 21.85 -1.53 -9.36
N VAL A 9 21.65 -1.51 -8.05
CA VAL A 9 22.08 -2.59 -7.16
C VAL A 9 20.86 -3.44 -6.83
N VAL A 10 20.80 -4.62 -7.44
CA VAL A 10 19.92 -5.71 -7.04
C VAL A 10 20.69 -6.55 -6.02
N VAL A 11 20.25 -6.56 -4.77
CA VAL A 11 20.78 -7.49 -3.76
C VAL A 11 19.95 -8.76 -3.78
N ILE A 12 20.51 -9.82 -4.37
CA ILE A 12 20.03 -11.19 -4.22
C ILE A 12 20.74 -11.76 -2.99
N GLY A 13 20.01 -11.88 -1.88
CA GLY A 13 20.50 -12.57 -0.67
C GLY A 13 20.42 -14.08 -0.86
N LEU A 14 21.54 -14.69 -1.29
CA LEU A 14 21.74 -16.14 -1.29
C LEU A 14 22.47 -16.52 0.01
N GLY A 15 21.74 -16.99 1.00
CA GLY A 15 22.30 -17.50 2.25
C GLY A 15 22.83 -18.92 2.08
N ALA A 16 24.16 -19.06 1.99
CA ALA A 16 24.85 -20.33 2.10
C ALA A 16 25.01 -20.71 3.57
N ALA A 17 24.44 -21.84 3.99
CA ALA A 17 24.72 -22.45 5.28
C ALA A 17 25.86 -23.47 5.11
N ALA A 18 27.05 -23.13 5.61
CA ALA A 18 28.14 -24.07 5.82
C ALA A 18 28.00 -24.68 7.22
N SER A 19 28.06 -26.00 7.32
CA SER A 19 28.63 -26.64 8.50
C SER A 19 29.39 -27.89 8.07
N LEU A 20 30.71 -27.79 8.22
CA LEU A 20 31.70 -28.84 8.07
C LEU A 20 31.73 -29.61 9.40
N ASN A 21 31.52 -30.92 9.37
CA ASN A 21 31.98 -31.83 10.40
C ASN A 21 32.89 -32.86 9.71
N SER A 22 34.20 -32.67 9.85
CA SER A 22 35.21 -33.62 9.38
C SER A 22 35.70 -34.46 10.56
N ILE A 23 35.35 -35.75 10.54
CA ILE A 23 36.06 -36.83 11.23
C ILE A 23 36.77 -37.62 10.12
N GLY A 24 38.07 -37.86 10.28
CA GLY A 24 38.92 -38.49 9.26
C GLY A 24 38.63 -39.97 9.02
N VAL A 25 39.24 -40.48 7.94
CA VAL A 25 40.03 -41.74 7.80
C VAL A 25 40.12 -42.08 6.30
N ALA A 26 41.17 -42.83 5.96
CA ALA A 26 41.84 -43.04 4.68
C ALA A 26 41.05 -43.69 3.51
N ALA A 27 41.73 -43.65 2.36
CA ALA A 27 41.38 -44.13 1.03
C ALA A 27 41.02 -45.62 0.91
N ALA A 28 40.12 -45.96 -0.02
CA ALA A 28 40.35 -46.82 -1.20
C ALA A 28 39.02 -47.37 -1.75
N ASP A 29 38.96 -47.43 -3.08
CA ASP A 29 38.13 -48.29 -3.93
C ASP A 29 36.61 -48.07 -4.12
N GLN A 30 36.21 -48.45 -5.33
CA GLN A 30 35.08 -48.01 -6.16
C GLN A 30 33.68 -48.40 -5.65
N GLN A 31 32.66 -47.55 -5.84
CA GLN A 31 31.23 -47.95 -5.83
C GLN A 31 30.35 -46.96 -6.65
N PRO A 32 29.30 -47.42 -7.36
CA PRO A 32 28.74 -46.76 -8.54
C PRO A 32 27.89 -45.52 -8.22
N VAL A 33 27.83 -44.61 -9.19
CA VAL A 33 27.05 -43.36 -9.15
C VAL A 33 25.59 -43.66 -8.77
N PRO A 34 25.05 -43.10 -7.67
CA PRO A 34 23.62 -43.15 -7.43
C PRO A 34 22.93 -42.28 -8.48
N ALA A 35 21.92 -42.85 -9.14
CA ALA A 35 21.05 -42.12 -10.04
C ALA A 35 20.52 -40.85 -9.33
N VAL A 36 20.75 -39.69 -9.94
CA VAL A 36 20.13 -38.44 -9.53
C VAL A 36 18.63 -38.67 -9.62
N VAL A 37 17.99 -38.86 -8.47
CA VAL A 37 16.55 -38.69 -8.34
C VAL A 37 16.28 -37.25 -8.73
N ALA A 38 15.74 -37.06 -9.93
CA ALA A 38 15.22 -35.79 -10.36
C ALA A 38 14.15 -35.38 -9.34
N SER A 39 14.51 -34.44 -8.47
CA SER A 39 13.53 -33.74 -7.63
C SER A 39 12.50 -33.14 -8.56
N THR A 40 11.36 -33.79 -8.69
CA THR A 40 10.21 -33.27 -9.41
C THR A 40 9.88 -31.93 -8.77
N ALA A 41 10.03 -30.86 -9.55
CA ALA A 41 9.61 -29.54 -9.15
C ALA A 41 8.13 -29.62 -8.79
N VAL A 42 7.81 -29.48 -7.50
CA VAL A 42 6.44 -29.30 -7.06
C VAL A 42 5.93 -28.05 -7.74
N ALA A 43 4.94 -28.20 -8.61
CA ALA A 43 4.27 -27.09 -9.26
C ALA A 43 3.79 -26.13 -8.16
N SER A 44 4.33 -24.92 -8.16
CA SER A 44 3.86 -23.85 -7.29
C SER A 44 2.39 -23.59 -7.62
N VAL A 45 1.49 -24.02 -6.74
CA VAL A 45 0.07 -23.66 -6.81
C VAL A 45 0.01 -22.15 -6.66
N THR A 46 -0.20 -21.45 -7.77
CA THR A 46 -0.45 -20.02 -7.76
C THR A 46 -1.83 -19.80 -7.14
N VAL A 47 -1.86 -19.56 -5.83
CA VAL A 47 -3.07 -19.07 -5.16
C VAL A 47 -3.37 -17.71 -5.80
N GLN A 48 -4.41 -17.66 -6.63
CA GLN A 48 -4.84 -16.44 -7.29
C GLN A 48 -5.17 -15.39 -6.23
N ALA A 49 -4.44 -14.27 -6.24
CA ALA A 49 -4.67 -13.18 -5.30
C ALA A 49 -6.13 -12.68 -5.41
N PRO A 50 -6.83 -12.43 -4.29
CA PRO A 50 -8.20 -11.94 -4.34
C PRO A 50 -8.31 -10.68 -5.22
N PRO A 51 -9.40 -10.52 -5.99
CA PRO A 51 -9.62 -9.32 -6.77
C PRO A 51 -9.66 -8.10 -5.84
N ALA A 52 -9.13 -6.99 -6.33
CA ALA A 52 -9.20 -5.74 -5.59
C ALA A 52 -10.60 -5.16 -5.63
N ILE A 53 -11.01 -4.58 -4.51
CA ILE A 53 -12.27 -3.87 -4.38
C ILE A 53 -11.99 -2.39 -4.60
N LYS A 54 -12.83 -1.69 -5.36
CA LYS A 54 -12.74 -0.23 -5.46
C LYS A 54 -13.44 0.41 -4.26
N ASP A 55 -12.92 1.52 -3.76
CA ASP A 55 -13.59 2.37 -2.77
C ASP A 55 -15.00 2.81 -3.21
N SER A 56 -15.22 3.01 -4.50
CA SER A 56 -16.55 3.28 -5.06
C SER A 56 -17.52 2.07 -5.06
N ASP A 57 -17.11 0.87 -4.61
CA ASP A 57 -18.00 -0.31 -4.57
C ASP A 57 -19.18 -0.04 -3.60
N PRO A 58 -20.45 -0.07 -4.08
CA PRO A 58 -21.62 0.27 -3.27
C PRO A 58 -21.95 -0.76 -2.17
N SER A 59 -21.28 -1.92 -2.17
CA SER A 59 -21.37 -2.91 -1.09
C SER A 59 -20.46 -2.61 0.10
N LEU A 60 -19.67 -1.53 0.01
CA LEU A 60 -18.84 -1.06 1.10
C LEU A 60 -19.64 -0.20 2.07
N THR A 61 -19.38 -0.38 3.34
CA THR A 61 -19.83 0.49 4.42
C THR A 61 -18.63 1.12 5.11
N TYR A 62 -18.82 2.33 5.60
CA TYR A 62 -17.78 3.15 6.20
C TYR A 62 -18.18 3.50 7.63
N GLY A 63 -17.25 3.31 8.57
CA GLY A 63 -17.40 3.76 9.95
C GLY A 63 -16.18 4.55 10.36
N GLN A 64 -16.38 5.78 10.83
CA GLN A 64 -15.30 6.63 11.34
C GLN A 64 -15.32 6.64 12.86
N ASP A 65 -14.16 6.39 13.47
CA ASP A 65 -13.89 6.59 14.89
C ASP A 65 -12.64 7.48 15.03
N GLY A 66 -12.87 8.75 15.38
CA GLY A 66 -11.84 9.78 15.41
C GLY A 66 -11.09 9.90 14.07
N ARG A 67 -9.80 9.56 14.08
CA ARG A 67 -8.94 9.62 12.88
C ARG A 67 -8.94 8.36 12.01
N ILE A 68 -9.66 7.32 12.43
CA ILE A 68 -9.63 6.00 11.79
C ILE A 68 -10.94 5.78 11.04
N VAL A 69 -10.85 5.44 9.76
CA VAL A 69 -11.99 5.05 8.93
C VAL A 69 -11.88 3.57 8.66
N THR A 70 -12.86 2.80 9.12
CA THR A 70 -12.96 1.37 8.84
C THR A 70 -13.87 1.14 7.64
N VAL A 71 -13.34 0.47 6.63
CA VAL A 71 -14.06 0.05 5.43
C VAL A 71 -14.45 -1.41 5.58
N THR A 72 -15.73 -1.70 5.47
CA THR A 72 -16.31 -3.03 5.68
C THR A 72 -17.08 -3.47 4.44
N ARG A 73 -17.04 -4.76 4.12
CA ARG A 73 -17.87 -5.36 3.07
C ARG A 73 -18.61 -6.57 3.64
N LYS A 74 -19.94 -6.55 3.62
CA LYS A 74 -20.78 -7.65 4.16
C LYS A 74 -20.34 -8.08 5.57
N SER A 75 -20.12 -7.09 6.46
CA SER A 75 -19.64 -7.27 7.84
C SER A 75 -18.20 -7.76 8.02
N THR A 76 -17.41 -7.89 6.94
CA THR A 76 -15.98 -8.21 7.00
C THR A 76 -15.12 -6.96 6.77
N PRO A 77 -14.21 -6.58 7.69
CA PRO A 77 -13.27 -5.49 7.47
C PRO A 77 -12.37 -5.73 6.26
N VAL A 78 -12.31 -4.77 5.34
CA VAL A 78 -11.47 -4.84 4.13
C VAL A 78 -10.25 -3.92 4.20
N ALA A 79 -10.39 -2.75 4.82
CA ALA A 79 -9.30 -1.82 5.03
C ALA A 79 -9.59 -0.87 6.18
N THR A 80 -8.55 -0.29 6.74
CA THR A 80 -8.61 0.89 7.60
C THR A 80 -7.78 2.01 6.99
N VAL A 81 -8.32 3.22 6.96
CA VAL A 81 -7.64 4.42 6.47
C VAL A 81 -7.51 5.38 7.64
N THR A 82 -6.29 5.83 7.93
CA THR A 82 -6.00 6.72 9.07
C THR A 82 -5.23 7.94 8.61
N LEU A 83 -5.65 9.13 9.02
CA LEU A 83 -4.84 10.33 8.80
C LEU A 83 -3.62 10.32 9.72
N ALA A 84 -2.44 10.10 9.12
CA ALA A 84 -1.17 10.02 9.83
C ALA A 84 -0.56 11.41 10.04
N SER A 85 -0.60 12.25 9.01
CA SER A 85 -0.14 13.64 9.09
C SER A 85 -0.83 14.53 8.07
N ALA A 86 -0.92 15.82 8.39
CA ALA A 86 -1.34 16.86 7.48
C ALA A 86 -0.43 18.07 7.67
N THR A 87 0.12 18.58 6.58
CA THR A 87 0.99 19.75 6.57
C THR A 87 0.48 20.77 5.58
N TRP A 88 0.55 22.04 5.97
CA TRP A 88 0.24 23.17 5.09
C TRP A 88 1.47 24.06 4.96
N SER A 89 1.68 24.55 3.75
CA SER A 89 2.72 25.50 3.35
C SER A 89 2.09 26.51 2.39
N ALA A 90 2.73 27.64 2.15
CA ALA A 90 2.16 28.75 1.37
C ALA A 90 1.43 28.28 0.10
N HIS A 91 0.10 28.27 0.16
CA HIS A 91 -0.84 27.85 -0.88
C HIS A 91 -0.84 26.36 -1.29
N SER A 92 -0.28 25.48 -0.46
CA SER A 92 -0.25 24.04 -0.71
C SER A 92 -0.44 23.24 0.57
N ALA A 93 -1.23 22.17 0.49
CA ALA A 93 -1.41 21.22 1.56
C ALA A 93 -0.98 19.81 1.14
N THR A 94 -0.52 19.02 2.10
CA THR A 94 -0.20 17.61 1.93
C THR A 94 -0.81 16.81 3.07
N ALA A 95 -1.54 15.76 2.74
CA ALA A 95 -2.07 14.80 3.69
C ALA A 95 -1.46 13.42 3.44
N VAL A 96 -1.04 12.76 4.51
CA VAL A 96 -0.53 11.39 4.46
C VAL A 96 -1.52 10.49 5.19
N LEU A 97 -2.13 9.58 4.45
CA LEU A 97 -3.02 8.56 4.96
C LEU A 97 -2.26 7.24 5.08
N THR A 98 -2.43 6.54 6.20
CA THR A 98 -2.01 5.14 6.33
C THR A 98 -3.19 4.26 5.95
N VAL A 99 -2.98 3.37 4.97
CA VAL A 99 -3.95 2.40 4.49
C VAL A 99 -3.49 1.01 4.92
N THR A 100 -4.24 0.36 5.80
CA THR A 100 -4.02 -1.03 6.20
C THR A 100 -5.13 -1.88 5.62
N ALA A 101 -4.82 -2.70 4.62
CA ALA A 101 -5.80 -3.49 3.90
C ALA A 101 -5.64 -4.99 4.23
N THR A 102 -6.74 -5.67 4.52
CA THR A 102 -6.76 -7.13 4.72
C THR A 102 -6.80 -7.88 3.39
N ARG A 103 -7.20 -7.18 2.32
CA ARG A 103 -7.24 -7.65 0.94
C ARG A 103 -6.99 -6.48 -0.01
N PRO A 104 -6.68 -6.73 -1.29
CA PRO A 104 -6.40 -5.64 -2.20
C PRO A 104 -7.58 -4.65 -2.31
N ILE A 105 -7.29 -3.35 -2.26
CA ILE A 105 -8.24 -2.25 -2.41
C ILE A 105 -7.69 -1.22 -3.38
N ILE A 106 -8.55 -0.57 -4.15
CA ILE A 106 -8.22 0.56 -5.01
C ILE A 106 -8.87 1.79 -4.41
N VAL A 107 -8.07 2.80 -4.10
CA VAL A 107 -8.53 4.09 -3.59
C VAL A 107 -8.28 5.14 -4.65
N ASP A 108 -9.27 5.97 -4.94
CA ASP A 108 -9.15 7.08 -5.89
C ASP A 108 -8.82 8.38 -5.15
N PRO A 109 -7.62 8.96 -5.34
CA PRO A 109 -7.26 10.23 -4.72
C PRO A 109 -8.18 11.40 -5.09
N ALA A 110 -8.86 11.35 -6.24
CA ALA A 110 -9.81 12.38 -6.66
C ALA A 110 -11.07 12.43 -5.77
N MET A 111 -11.31 11.39 -4.98
CA MET A 111 -12.43 11.32 -4.02
C MET A 111 -12.12 12.04 -2.70
N PHE A 112 -10.97 12.71 -2.60
CA PHE A 112 -10.59 13.47 -1.41
C PHE A 112 -10.69 14.97 -1.68
N THR A 113 -11.36 15.67 -0.76
CA THR A 113 -11.59 17.10 -0.83
C THR A 113 -11.07 17.77 0.43
N LEU A 114 -10.27 18.81 0.29
CA LEU A 114 -9.95 19.71 1.40
C LEU A 114 -11.00 20.80 1.52
N TYR A 115 -11.32 21.12 2.76
CA TYR A 115 -12.22 22.20 3.14
C TYR A 115 -11.46 23.21 3.99
N ASP A 116 -11.64 24.49 3.73
CA ASP A 116 -11.18 25.56 4.63
C ASP A 116 -12.33 26.12 5.49
N ALA A 117 -12.00 27.10 6.34
CA ALA A 117 -12.95 27.73 7.26
C ALA A 117 -14.06 28.53 6.55
N GLU A 118 -13.84 28.91 5.29
CA GLU A 118 -14.79 29.69 4.48
C GLU A 118 -15.66 28.78 3.59
N GLY A 119 -15.46 27.46 3.67
CA GLY A 119 -16.18 26.46 2.88
C GLY A 119 -15.64 26.29 1.46
N TRP A 120 -14.44 26.77 1.17
CA TRP A 120 -13.80 26.54 -0.12
C TRP A 120 -13.30 25.10 -0.22
N GLU A 121 -13.43 24.53 -1.42
CA GLU A 121 -13.10 23.13 -1.69
C GLU A 121 -11.89 23.00 -2.62
N ASN A 122 -11.01 22.03 -2.33
CA ASN A 122 -9.94 21.64 -3.24
C ASN A 122 -9.84 20.14 -3.40
N GLN A 123 -9.62 19.69 -4.63
CA GLN A 123 -9.35 18.28 -4.91
C GLN A 123 -7.86 17.96 -4.88
N ALA A 124 -7.53 16.70 -4.61
CA ALA A 124 -6.17 16.24 -4.72
C ALA A 124 -5.66 16.40 -6.16
N GLN A 125 -4.40 16.81 -6.31
CA GLN A 125 -3.74 16.91 -7.61
C GLN A 125 -3.55 15.53 -8.26
N GLN A 126 -3.41 14.50 -7.43
CA GLN A 126 -3.41 13.11 -7.84
C GLN A 126 -4.81 12.73 -8.36
N SER A 127 -4.88 12.16 -9.56
CA SER A 127 -6.15 11.70 -10.18
C SER A 127 -6.10 10.24 -10.62
N LYS A 128 -4.98 9.55 -10.38
CA LYS A 128 -4.82 8.14 -10.74
C LYS A 128 -5.19 7.27 -9.55
N PRO A 129 -6.14 6.33 -9.70
CA PRO A 129 -6.46 5.37 -8.66
C PRO A 129 -5.21 4.57 -8.24
N VAL A 130 -5.06 4.40 -6.93
CA VAL A 130 -3.92 3.70 -6.32
C VAL A 130 -4.38 2.35 -5.80
N ARG A 131 -3.70 1.28 -6.22
CA ARG A 131 -3.96 -0.08 -5.74
C ARG A 131 -3.08 -0.39 -4.53
N PHE A 132 -3.71 -0.74 -3.42
CA PHE A 132 -3.08 -1.27 -2.22
C PHE A 132 -3.22 -2.79 -2.21
N GLY A 133 -2.12 -3.50 -1.96
CA GLY A 133 -2.15 -4.94 -1.66
C GLY A 133 -2.63 -5.21 -0.23
N GLY A 134 -2.59 -6.46 0.21
CA GLY A 134 -2.73 -6.77 1.63
C GLY A 134 -1.53 -6.23 2.42
N GLY A 135 -1.77 -5.68 3.62
CA GLY A 135 -0.76 -5.07 4.48
C GLY A 135 -0.95 -3.56 4.66
N THR A 136 0.09 -2.90 5.17
CA THR A 136 0.07 -1.45 5.46
C THR A 136 0.92 -0.69 4.44
N ALA A 137 0.38 0.40 3.90
CA ALA A 137 1.05 1.31 2.98
C ALA A 137 0.55 2.75 3.18
N SER A 138 1.21 3.71 2.56
CA SER A 138 0.85 5.13 2.65
C SER A 138 0.26 5.66 1.35
N LEU A 139 -0.77 6.48 1.47
CA LEU A 139 -1.32 7.31 0.40
C LEU A 139 -0.99 8.77 0.70
N THR A 140 -0.19 9.40 -0.16
CA THR A 140 0.11 10.83 -0.06
C THR A 140 -0.80 11.60 -1.02
N LEU A 141 -1.51 12.58 -0.50
CA LEU A 141 -2.39 13.50 -1.22
C LEU A 141 -1.77 14.89 -1.19
N THR A 142 -1.73 15.55 -2.34
CA THR A 142 -1.16 16.89 -2.51
C THR A 142 -2.24 17.79 -3.08
N PHE A 143 -2.41 18.96 -2.48
CA PHE A 143 -3.44 19.93 -2.85
C PHE A 143 -2.75 21.26 -3.11
N THR A 144 -2.73 21.70 -4.36
CA THR A 144 -2.10 22.96 -4.77
C THR A 144 -3.14 24.05 -4.94
N GLY A 145 -2.74 25.32 -4.78
CA GLY A 145 -3.66 26.45 -4.94
C GLY A 145 -4.66 26.58 -3.80
N THR A 146 -4.30 26.14 -2.60
CA THR A 146 -5.14 26.28 -1.39
C THR A 146 -5.01 27.71 -0.85
N PRO A 147 -5.99 28.61 -1.03
CA PRO A 147 -5.82 30.03 -0.69
C PRO A 147 -5.67 30.24 0.82
N ALA A 148 -6.35 29.41 1.61
CA ALA A 148 -6.29 29.41 3.06
C ALA A 148 -5.72 28.09 3.60
N ARG A 149 -5.44 28.09 4.90
CA ARG A 149 -5.07 26.87 5.63
C ARG A 149 -6.32 25.99 5.76
N PRO A 150 -6.27 24.71 5.36
CA PRO A 150 -7.41 23.80 5.49
C PRO A 150 -7.81 23.54 6.94
N GLU A 151 -9.12 23.36 7.14
CA GLU A 151 -9.74 22.96 8.40
C GLU A 151 -10.13 21.47 8.40
N ALA A 152 -10.44 20.89 7.24
CA ALA A 152 -10.79 19.48 7.16
C ALA A 152 -10.35 18.83 5.84
N LEU A 153 -10.20 17.51 5.90
CA LEU A 153 -10.08 16.62 4.74
C LEU A 153 -11.30 15.69 4.74
N GLY A 154 -12.13 15.76 3.71
CA GLY A 154 -13.21 14.80 3.49
C GLY A 154 -12.81 13.72 2.50
N TRP A 155 -13.43 12.55 2.65
CA TRP A 155 -13.38 11.46 1.68
C TRP A 155 -14.80 11.14 1.22
N VAL A 156 -15.03 11.25 -0.09
CA VAL A 156 -16.31 11.02 -0.75
C VAL A 156 -16.11 9.94 -1.83
N PRO A 157 -16.10 8.65 -1.47
CA PRO A 157 -15.77 7.55 -2.39
C PRO A 157 -16.79 7.36 -3.53
N GLN A 158 -17.92 8.06 -3.48
CA GLN A 158 -18.93 8.08 -4.55
C GLN A 158 -19.07 9.52 -5.06
N PRO A 159 -18.99 9.77 -6.38
CA PRO A 159 -18.95 11.13 -6.93
C PRO A 159 -20.19 11.99 -6.62
N ASP A 160 -21.34 11.36 -6.36
CA ASP A 160 -22.59 12.05 -5.99
C ASP A 160 -23.04 11.72 -4.54
N GLY A 161 -22.12 11.21 -3.72
CA GLY A 161 -22.40 10.80 -2.34
C GLY A 161 -22.03 11.85 -1.30
N ASP A 162 -22.49 11.63 -0.06
CA ASP A 162 -22.01 12.38 1.10
C ASP A 162 -20.59 11.93 1.51
N ALA A 163 -19.86 12.81 2.20
CA ALA A 163 -18.57 12.45 2.78
C ALA A 163 -18.75 11.31 3.79
N VAL A 164 -18.03 10.21 3.57
CA VAL A 164 -18.05 9.04 4.47
C VAL A 164 -17.05 9.17 5.61
N ALA A 165 -16.13 10.12 5.48
CA ALA A 165 -15.17 10.47 6.52
C ALA A 165 -14.77 11.94 6.41
N VAL A 166 -14.58 12.57 7.57
CA VAL A 166 -14.06 13.94 7.69
C VAL A 166 -12.99 13.98 8.78
N TRP A 167 -11.75 14.29 8.39
CA TRP A 167 -10.66 14.54 9.33
C TRP A 167 -10.53 16.04 9.59
N GLU A 168 -11.04 16.48 10.73
CA GLU A 168 -10.91 17.88 11.16
C GLU A 168 -9.53 18.18 11.74
N ARG A 169 -9.15 19.45 11.66
CA ARG A 169 -7.98 20.00 12.33
C ARG A 169 -8.24 20.00 13.85
N GLY A 170 -7.51 19.14 14.55
CA GLY A 170 -7.47 19.11 16.02
C GLY A 170 -6.64 20.23 16.63
#